data_AF-A0A7S2JPW3-F1
#
_entry.id   AF-A0A7S2JPW3-F1
#
_cell.length_a   1.000
_cell.length_b   1.000
_cell.length_c   1.000
_cell.angle_alpha   90.00
_cell.angle_beta   90.00
_cell.angle_gamma   90.00
#
_symmetry.space_group_name_H-M   'P 1'
#
loop_
_entity.id
_entity.type
_entity.pdbx_description
1 polymer ?
#
loop_
_entity_poly.entity_id
_entity_poly.type
_entity_poly.pdbx_seq_one_letter_code
_entity_poly.pdbx_strand_id
1 'polypeptide(L)'
;RAPYVHPKQFLWIQPGHPEAEEKAEICNTQAMNGYHEKNYLLCYEASTEAIRLNPNKLAYYGNRAAAALKVRGQQHLRQAIEDCRTACALDPGYIKGYTRSAEAHFLMGEPHTVLLAIE
;
A
#
# COMPACT_ATOMS: atom_id res chain seq x y z
N ARG A 1 18.99 1.24 13.19
CA ARG A 1 17.81 0.44 12.84
C ARG A 1 16.60 1.19 13.38
N ALA A 2 15.63 1.58 12.54
CA ALA A 2 14.43 2.24 13.06
C ALA A 2 13.69 1.27 14.00
N PRO A 3 13.17 1.73 15.15
CA PRO A 3 12.47 0.85 16.08
C PRO A 3 11.23 0.27 15.40
N TYR A 4 10.99 -1.03 15.60
CA TYR A 4 9.75 -1.67 15.17
C TYR A 4 8.58 -1.05 15.93
N VAL A 5 7.59 -0.53 15.21
CA VAL A 5 6.36 0.02 15.79
C VAL A 5 5.23 -0.91 15.43
N HIS A 6 4.49 -1.38 16.43
CA HIS A 6 3.40 -2.31 16.15
C HIS A 6 2.31 -1.55 15.37
N PRO A 7 1.79 -2.07 14.23
CA PRO A 7 0.81 -1.34 13.41
C PRO A 7 -0.44 -0.91 14.17
N LYS A 8 -0.83 -1.64 15.23
CA LYS A 8 -1.99 -1.31 16.07
C LYS A 8 -1.70 -0.32 17.22
N GLN A 9 -0.48 0.18 17.34
CA GLN A 9 -0.08 1.06 18.45
C GLN A 9 -0.79 2.43 18.41
N PHE A 10 -1.24 2.85 17.22
CA PHE A 10 -1.82 4.19 17.01
C PHE A 10 -3.32 4.16 16.78
N LEU A 11 -4.02 3.05 17.06
CA LEU A 11 -5.47 2.92 16.82
C LEU A 11 -6.33 4.00 17.49
N TRP A 12 -5.85 4.63 18.56
CA TRP A 12 -6.53 5.74 19.24
C TRP A 12 -6.43 7.06 18.47
N ILE A 13 -5.43 7.22 17.60
CA ILE A 13 -5.22 8.40 16.76
C ILE A 13 -6.18 8.34 15.57
N GLN A 14 -6.98 9.39 15.40
CA GLN A 14 -7.91 9.53 14.28
C GLN A 14 -7.23 10.26 13.09
N PRO A 15 -7.71 10.07 11.84
CA PRO A 15 -7.28 10.88 10.71
C PRO A 15 -7.45 12.38 11.01
N GLY A 16 -6.45 13.20 10.69
CA GLY A 16 -6.47 14.64 10.94
C GLY A 16 -6.05 15.07 12.36
N HIS A 17 -5.72 14.13 13.24
CA HIS A 17 -5.05 14.44 14.51
C HIS A 17 -3.66 15.07 14.25
N PRO A 18 -3.18 16.02 15.08
CA PRO A 18 -1.88 16.67 14.88
C PRO A 18 -0.70 15.70 14.76
N GLU A 19 -0.76 14.58 15.49
CA GLU A 19 0.27 13.53 15.45
C GLU A 19 0.08 12.51 14.31
N ALA A 20 -1.06 12.51 13.61
CA ALA A 20 -1.38 11.48 12.62
C ALA A 20 -0.36 11.45 11.48
N GLU A 21 0.08 12.61 11.00
CA GLU A 21 1.06 12.68 9.91
C GLU A 21 2.44 12.15 10.35
N GLU A 22 2.92 12.54 11.53
CA GLU A 22 4.17 12.02 12.08
C GLU A 22 4.11 10.49 12.25
N LYS A 23 3.03 9.96 12.81
CA LYS A 23 2.87 8.52 13.00
C LYS A 23 2.71 7.78 11.67
N ALA A 24 2.05 8.37 10.68
CA ALA A 24 1.94 7.81 9.34
C ALA A 24 3.33 7.66 8.68
N GLU A 25 4.21 8.66 8.83
CA GLU A 25 5.58 8.59 8.29
C GLU A 25 6.45 7.54 9.00
N ILE A 26 6.26 7.36 10.30
CA ILE A 26 6.90 6.26 11.05
C ILE A 26 6.45 4.91 10.48
N CYS A 27 5.14 4.71 10.29
CA CYS A 27 4.59 3.50 9.68
C CYS A 27 5.09 3.29 8.24
N ASN A 28 5.20 4.35 7.44
CA ASN A 28 5.74 4.29 6.09
C ASN A 28 7.22 3.86 6.06
N THR A 29 8.04 4.44 6.94
CA THR A 29 9.45 4.05 7.09
C THR A 29 9.58 2.58 7.46
N GLN A 30 8.74 2.10 8.38
CA GLN A 30 8.70 0.70 8.75
C GLN A 30 8.22 -0.20 7.60
N ALA A 31 7.24 0.25 6.82
CA ALA A 31 6.78 -0.49 5.66
C ALA A 31 7.90 -0.67 4.62
N MET A 32 8.66 0.40 4.34
CA MET A 32 9.81 0.34 3.43
C MET A 32 10.87 -0.64 3.94
N ASN A 33 11.21 -0.56 5.23
CA ASN A 33 12.15 -1.51 5.85
C ASN A 33 11.66 -2.95 5.75
N GLY A 34 10.38 -3.20 6.04
CA GLY A 34 9.76 -4.51 5.89
C GLY A 34 9.85 -5.03 4.47
N TYR A 35 9.64 -4.18 3.46
CA TYR A 35 9.81 -4.55 2.07
C TYR A 35 11.27 -4.92 1.73
N HIS A 36 12.24 -4.15 2.21
CA HIS A 36 13.67 -4.44 2.03
C HIS A 36 14.10 -5.74 2.71
N GLU A 37 13.57 -6.02 3.90
CA GLU A 37 13.79 -7.28 4.65
C GLU A 37 12.96 -8.45 4.09
N LYS A 38 12.20 -8.25 3.01
CA LYS A 38 11.26 -9.22 2.40
C LYS A 38 10.14 -9.68 3.35
N ASN A 39 9.93 -8.96 4.44
CA ASN A 39 8.78 -9.14 5.32
C ASN A 39 7.57 -8.38 4.74
N TYR A 40 6.97 -8.97 3.71
CA TYR A 40 5.88 -8.35 2.96
C TYR A 40 4.60 -8.21 3.78
N LEU A 41 4.35 -9.10 4.75
CA LEU A 41 3.20 -8.97 5.65
C LEU A 41 3.36 -7.74 6.55
N LEU A 42 4.54 -7.53 7.12
CA LEU A 42 4.81 -6.31 7.89
C LEU A 42 4.68 -5.05 7.04
N CYS A 43 5.21 -5.08 5.82
CA CYS A 43 5.08 -3.98 4.87
C CYS A 43 3.60 -3.63 4.63
N TYR A 44 2.77 -4.64 4.42
CA TYR A 44 1.34 -4.49 4.18
C TYR A 44 0.59 -3.91 5.39
N GLU A 45 0.84 -4.44 6.59
CA GLU A 45 0.21 -3.97 7.82
C GLU A 45 0.63 -2.54 8.17
N ALA A 46 1.92 -2.22 8.08
CA ALA A 46 2.43 -0.88 8.35
C ALA A 46 1.91 0.14 7.32
N SER A 47 1.83 -0.23 6.04
CA SER A 47 1.23 0.65 5.02
C SER A 47 -0.27 0.85 5.26
N THR A 48 -0.97 -0.17 5.76
CA THR A 48 -2.40 -0.06 6.12
C THR A 48 -2.62 0.95 7.24
N GLU A 49 -1.76 0.93 8.27
CA GLU A 49 -1.84 1.92 9.35
C GLU A 49 -1.47 3.32 8.87
N ALA A 50 -0.46 3.45 8.00
CA ALA A 50 -0.09 4.74 7.39
C ALA A 50 -1.27 5.36 6.61
N ILE A 51 -1.99 4.54 5.82
CA ILE A 51 -3.20 4.96 5.09
C ILE A 51 -4.32 5.35 6.04
N ARG A 52 -4.52 4.60 7.13
CA ARG A 52 -5.54 4.90 8.14
C ARG A 52 -5.28 6.27 8.79
N LEU A 53 -4.02 6.57 9.10
CA LEU A 53 -3.63 7.83 9.73
C LEU A 53 -3.65 9.01 8.74
N ASN A 54 -3.19 8.79 7.52
CA ASN A 54 -3.18 9.80 6.46
C ASN A 54 -3.49 9.18 5.08
N PRO A 55 -4.77 9.23 4.65
CA PRO A 55 -5.22 8.61 3.40
C PRO A 55 -4.91 9.45 2.16
N ASN A 56 -4.22 10.58 2.28
CA ASN A 56 -3.97 11.47 1.14
C ASN A 56 -2.57 11.30 0.54
N LYS A 57 -1.77 10.37 1.06
CA LYS A 57 -0.40 10.13 0.60
C LYS A 57 -0.35 8.96 -0.36
N LEU A 58 -0.09 9.28 -1.62
CA LEU A 58 0.06 8.31 -2.70
C LEU A 58 1.06 7.18 -2.38
N ALA A 59 2.20 7.53 -1.76
CA ALA A 59 3.26 6.58 -1.44
C ALA A 59 2.74 5.39 -0.62
N TYR A 60 1.79 5.59 0.29
CA TYR A 60 1.32 4.54 1.19
C TYR A 60 0.48 3.50 0.44
N TYR A 61 -0.40 3.94 -0.47
CA TYR A 61 -1.13 3.04 -1.37
C TYR A 61 -0.19 2.27 -2.28
N GLY A 62 0.81 2.94 -2.86
CA GLY A 62 1.81 2.29 -3.69
C GLY A 62 2.61 1.22 -2.94
N ASN A 63 3.00 1.50 -1.69
CA ASN A 63 3.74 0.57 -0.84
C ASN A 63 2.87 -0.63 -0.44
N ARG A 64 1.60 -0.40 -0.06
CA ARG A 64 0.66 -1.47 0.25
C ARG A 64 0.39 -2.37 -0.96
N ALA A 65 0.17 -1.79 -2.14
CA ALA A 65 -0.01 -2.54 -3.38
C ALA A 65 1.22 -3.40 -3.71
N ALA A 66 2.43 -2.85 -3.58
CA ALA A 66 3.66 -3.62 -3.81
C ALA A 66 3.79 -4.81 -2.85
N ALA A 67 3.47 -4.62 -1.58
CA ALA A 67 3.48 -5.69 -0.57
C ALA A 67 2.43 -6.76 -0.87
N ALA A 68 1.22 -6.35 -1.23
CA ALA A 68 0.10 -7.22 -1.54
C ALA A 68 0.40 -8.17 -2.72
N LEU A 69 1.06 -7.66 -3.77
CA LEU A 69 1.56 -8.47 -4.89
C LEU A 69 2.57 -9.55 -4.49
N LYS A 70 3.32 -9.34 -3.41
CA LYS A 70 4.26 -10.33 -2.86
C LYS A 70 3.59 -11.31 -1.90
N VAL A 71 2.57 -10.89 -1.16
CA VAL A 71 1.75 -11.77 -0.32
C VAL A 71 0.91 -12.74 -1.16
N ARG A 72 0.44 -12.31 -2.35
CA ARG A 72 -0.25 -13.16 -3.35
C ARG A 72 -1.55 -13.84 -2.89
N GLY A 73 -2.19 -13.38 -1.81
CA GLY A 73 -3.54 -13.82 -1.47
C GLY A 73 -4.58 -13.15 -2.36
N GLN A 74 -5.64 -13.86 -2.77
CA GLN A 74 -6.72 -13.32 -3.63
C GLN A 74 -7.30 -11.99 -3.11
N GLN A 75 -7.54 -11.89 -1.80
CA GLN A 75 -8.01 -10.64 -1.18
C GLN A 75 -6.96 -9.51 -1.26
N HIS A 76 -5.68 -9.84 -1.08
CA HIS A 76 -4.59 -8.89 -1.17
C HIS A 76 -4.41 -8.39 -2.61
N LEU A 77 -4.55 -9.26 -3.61
CA LEU A 77 -4.47 -8.87 -5.02
C LEU A 77 -5.60 -7.89 -5.40
N ARG A 78 -6.84 -8.16 -4.96
CA ARG A 78 -7.95 -7.21 -5.14
C ARG A 78 -7.68 -5.87 -4.46
N GLN A 79 -7.13 -5.90 -3.26
CA GLN A 79 -6.76 -4.68 -2.55
C GLN A 79 -5.61 -3.93 -3.24
N ALA A 80 -4.66 -4.64 -3.86
CA ALA A 80 -3.60 -4.03 -4.64
C ALA A 80 -4.15 -3.26 -5.85
N ILE A 81 -5.16 -3.81 -6.53
CA ILE A 81 -5.83 -3.14 -7.66
C ILE A 81 -6.51 -1.86 -7.18
N GLU A 82 -7.25 -1.92 -6.08
CA GLU A 82 -7.93 -0.75 -5.51
C GLU A 82 -6.96 0.32 -5.01
N ASP A 83 -5.84 -0.09 -4.41
CA ASP A 83 -4.75 0.79 -4.01
C ASP A 83 -4.11 1.47 -5.22
N CYS A 84 -3.90 0.73 -6.32
CA CYS A 84 -3.38 1.29 -7.56
C CYS A 84 -4.36 2.28 -8.18
N ARG A 85 -5.67 1.96 -8.19
CA ARG A 85 -6.71 2.86 -8.67
C ARG A 85 -6.74 4.17 -7.87
N THR A 86 -6.65 4.07 -6.54
CA THR A 86 -6.59 5.24 -5.66
C THR A 86 -5.31 6.04 -5.88
N ALA A 87 -4.15 5.38 -6.02
CA ALA A 87 -2.88 6.05 -6.30
C ALA A 87 -2.90 6.78 -7.66
N CYS A 88 -3.44 6.17 -8.71
CA CYS A 88 -3.56 6.80 -10.03
C CYS A 88 -4.60 7.95 -10.03
N ALA A 89 -5.63 7.88 -9.18
CA ALA A 89 -6.56 8.99 -8.99
C ALA A 89 -5.91 10.19 -8.26
N LEU A 90 -4.96 9.93 -7.36
CA LEU A 90 -4.17 10.98 -6.69
C LEU A 90 -3.10 11.58 -7.62
N ASP A 91 -2.46 10.75 -8.44
CA ASP A 91 -1.48 11.16 -9.45
C ASP A 91 -1.59 10.28 -10.70
N PRO A 92 -2.22 10.76 -11.78
CA PRO A 92 -2.29 10.04 -13.05
C PRO A 92 -0.92 9.75 -13.67
N GLY A 93 0.15 10.45 -13.25
CA GLY A 93 1.53 10.19 -13.66
C GLY A 93 2.19 9.01 -12.94
N TYR A 94 1.50 8.36 -11.99
CA TYR A 94 2.08 7.29 -11.19
C TYR A 94 2.16 5.96 -11.95
N ILE A 95 3.18 5.82 -12.81
CA ILE A 95 3.43 4.64 -13.65
C ILE A 95 3.43 3.33 -12.84
N LYS A 96 3.95 3.36 -11.61
CA LYS A 96 3.99 2.19 -10.72
C LYS A 96 2.59 1.68 -10.33
N GLY A 97 1.57 2.54 -10.34
CA GLY A 97 0.19 2.14 -10.08
C GLY A 97 -0.33 1.24 -11.20
N TYR A 98 -0.21 1.71 -12.45
CA TYR A 98 -0.63 0.95 -13.63
C TYR A 98 0.10 -0.40 -13.75
N THR A 99 1.42 -0.41 -13.60
CA THR A 99 2.20 -1.66 -13.73
C THR A 99 1.87 -2.67 -12.64
N ARG A 100 1.63 -2.23 -11.41
CA ARG A 100 1.21 -3.10 -10.30
C ARG A 100 -0.23 -3.58 -10.43
N SER A 101 -1.12 -2.75 -10.94
CA SER A 101 -2.50 -3.15 -11.25
C SER A 101 -2.52 -4.27 -12.29
N ALA A 102 -1.76 -4.11 -13.37
CA ALA A 102 -1.58 -5.14 -14.39
C ALA A 102 -1.01 -6.46 -13.81
N GLU A 103 0.03 -6.37 -12.95
CA GLU A 103 0.59 -7.54 -12.26
C GLU A 103 -0.46 -8.22 -11.36
N ALA A 104 -1.30 -7.46 -10.66
CA ALA A 104 -2.34 -8.01 -9.80
C ALA A 104 -3.40 -8.78 -10.60
N HIS A 105 -3.92 -8.21 -11.69
CA HIS A 105 -4.87 -8.88 -12.58
C HIS A 105 -4.28 -10.15 -13.21
N PHE A 106 -3.01 -10.10 -13.61
CA PHE A 106 -2.30 -11.27 -14.12
C PHE A 106 -2.21 -12.38 -13.06
N LEU A 107 -1.81 -12.04 -11.82
CA LEU A 107 -1.71 -13.01 -10.72
C LEU A 107 -3.06 -13.55 -10.26
N MET A 108 -4.16 -12.82 -10.48
CA MET A 108 -5.52 -13.30 -10.22
C MET A 108 -6.01 -14.33 -11.26
N GLY A 109 -5.29 -14.50 -12.39
CA GLY A 109 -5.72 -15.38 -13.48
C GLY A 109 -6.74 -14.73 -14.41
N GLU A 110 -6.85 -13.40 -14.41
CA GLU A 110 -7.76 -12.62 -15.26
C GLU A 110 -6.96 -11.79 -16.28
N PRO A 111 -6.23 -12.42 -17.22
CA PRO A 111 -5.30 -11.73 -18.11
C PRO A 111 -5.99 -10.77 -19.10
N HIS A 112 -7.27 -10.99 -19.41
CA HIS A 112 -8.04 -10.15 -20.33
C HIS A 112 -8.35 -8.75 -19.74
N THR A 113 -8.44 -8.66 -18.41
CA THR A 113 -8.67 -7.40 -17.67
C THR A 113 -7.42 -6.52 -17.59
N VAL A 114 -6.23 -7.07 -17.93
CA VAL A 114 -4.98 -6.31 -17.88
C VAL A 114 -5.03 -5.10 -18.82
N LEU A 115 -5.65 -5.23 -20.01
CA LEU A 115 -5.78 -4.12 -20.98
C LEU A 115 -6.70 -3.00 -20.46
N LEU A 116 -7.74 -3.33 -19.71
CA LEU A 116 -8.65 -2.33 -19.11
C LEU A 116 -8.03 -1.60 -17.91
N ALA A 117 -7.03 -2.21 -17.26
CA ALA A 117 -6.37 -1.63 -16.10
C ALA A 117 -5.32 -0.55 -16.45
N ILE A 118 -5.00 -0.40 -17.74
CA ILE A 118 -3.99 0.55 -18.27
C ILE A 118 -4.62 1.73 -19.02
N GLU A 119 -5.95 1.73 -19.19
CA GLU A 119 -6.75 2.81 -19.79
C GLU A 119 -7.21 3.82 -18.70
#